data_AF-A0A2E0Z628-F1
#
_entry.id   AF-A0A2E0Z628-F1
#
_cell.length_a   1.000
_cell.length_b   1.000
_cell.length_c   1.000
_cell.angle_alpha   90.00
_cell.angle_beta   90.00
_cell.angle_gamma   90.00
#
_symmetry.space_group_name_H-M   'P 1'
#
loop_
_entity.id
_entity.type
_entity.pdbx_description
1 polymer ?
#
loop_
_entity_poly.entity_id
_entity_poly.type
_entity_poly.pdbx_seq_one_letter_code
_entity_poly.pdbx_strand_id
1 'polypeptide(L)'
;MTSKQKRAVEHNQSGLAFYDSWQIEKAVDAFAAAVSDDPENPEYHLNLTRAYTRGGDYDQAMAALGGYLQTETEGDVAARYEQLFSTGLDDVESNLIEGMKQLDLDLPQIGKAIQMWLEYRIAIGRRPLRTPKPSLWAGALVYAIVKVNFLEIGRSQIVAVFGISERSLKEKYQEIVETLDLMPADYRYFTGEENPLDKLVEAAQLLEQLDRHFQED
;
A
#
# COMPACT_ATOMS: atom_id res chain seq x y z
N MET A 1 20.88 21.32 15.17
CA MET A 1 19.42 21.11 15.15
C MET A 1 18.76 22.08 16.12
N THR A 2 17.69 22.74 15.71
CA THR A 2 16.86 23.59 16.58
C THR A 2 15.99 22.73 17.51
N SER A 3 15.41 23.33 18.55
CA SER A 3 14.44 22.63 19.40
C SER A 3 13.23 22.10 18.62
N LYS A 4 12.81 22.79 17.54
CA LYS A 4 11.73 22.33 16.67
C LYS A 4 12.14 21.10 15.86
N GLN A 5 13.32 21.13 15.23
CA GLN A 5 13.86 19.99 14.48
C GLN A 5 14.02 18.74 15.35
N LYS A 6 14.39 18.90 16.63
CA LYS A 6 14.47 17.76 17.55
C LYS A 6 13.09 17.14 17.82
N ARG A 7 12.06 17.97 18.07
CA ARG A 7 10.69 17.49 18.24
C ARG A 7 10.14 16.84 16.97
N ALA A 8 10.45 17.39 15.79
CA ALA A 8 10.06 16.78 14.52
C ALA A 8 10.61 15.35 14.38
N VAL A 9 11.87 15.12 14.76
CA VAL A 9 12.47 13.77 14.77
C VAL A 9 11.73 12.85 15.75
N GLU A 10 11.42 13.32 16.96
CA GLU A 10 10.71 12.53 17.98
C GLU A 10 9.28 12.16 17.53
N HIS A 11 8.56 13.12 16.92
CA HIS A 11 7.25 12.89 16.32
C HIS A 11 7.34 11.89 15.16
N ASN A 12 8.31 12.01 14.26
CA ASN A 12 8.49 11.07 13.15
C ASN A 12 8.81 9.65 13.65
N GLN A 13 9.67 9.50 14.66
CA GLN A 13 9.97 8.19 15.26
C GLN A 13 8.72 7.55 15.89
N SER A 14 7.91 8.35 16.58
CA SER A 14 6.64 7.89 17.14
C SER A 14 5.67 7.47 16.04
N GLY A 15 5.59 8.24 14.95
CA GLY A 15 4.78 7.92 13.78
C GLY A 15 5.19 6.61 13.13
N LEU A 16 6.49 6.33 13.00
CA LEU A 16 6.98 5.04 12.48
C LEU A 16 6.56 3.88 13.37
N ALA A 17 6.70 4.01 14.69
CA ALA A 17 6.26 2.98 15.63
C ALA A 17 4.75 2.71 15.55
N PHE A 18 3.93 3.77 15.45
CA PHE A 18 2.49 3.61 15.25
C PHE A 18 2.17 2.96 13.90
N TYR A 19 2.84 3.38 12.83
CA TYR A 19 2.67 2.83 11.49
C TYR A 19 2.99 1.33 11.41
N ASP A 20 4.08 0.90 12.04
CA ASP A 20 4.49 -0.51 12.09
C ASP A 20 3.53 -1.36 12.93
N SER A 21 2.85 -0.75 13.90
CA SER A 21 1.83 -1.41 14.72
C SER A 21 0.40 -1.28 14.18
N TRP A 22 0.22 -0.84 12.92
CA TRP A 22 -1.09 -0.62 12.29
C TRP A 22 -2.02 0.39 12.99
N GLN A 23 -1.47 1.25 13.86
CA GLN A 23 -2.22 2.35 14.48
C GLN A 23 -2.19 3.57 13.55
N ILE A 24 -2.91 3.47 12.43
CA ILE A 24 -2.76 4.39 11.29
C ILE A 24 -3.12 5.83 11.64
N GLU A 25 -4.21 6.07 12.39
CA GLU A 25 -4.61 7.43 12.78
C GLU A 25 -3.54 8.10 13.64
N LYS A 26 -2.98 7.36 14.61
CA LYS A 26 -1.89 7.88 15.46
C LYS A 26 -0.61 8.12 14.67
N ALA A 27 -0.34 7.29 13.68
CA ALA A 27 0.80 7.48 12.78
C ALA A 27 0.63 8.78 11.98
N VAL A 28 -0.56 9.02 11.43
CA VAL A 28 -0.91 10.26 10.72
C VAL A 28 -0.71 11.48 11.63
N ASP A 29 -1.27 11.47 12.84
CA ASP A 29 -1.14 12.58 13.80
C ASP A 29 0.33 12.91 14.10
N ALA A 30 1.13 11.87 14.36
CA ALA A 30 2.54 12.02 14.67
C ALA A 30 3.35 12.53 13.46
N PHE A 31 3.12 12.01 12.26
CA PHE A 31 3.81 12.50 11.06
C PHE A 31 3.38 13.93 10.69
N ALA A 32 2.10 14.28 10.85
CA ALA A 32 1.62 15.64 10.63
C ALA A 32 2.28 16.63 11.61
N ALA A 33 2.46 16.23 12.88
CA ALA A 33 3.21 17.03 13.86
C ALA A 33 4.69 17.17 13.48
N ALA A 34 5.32 16.14 12.90
CA ALA A 34 6.69 16.23 12.39
C ALA A 34 6.82 17.24 11.23
N VAL A 35 5.90 17.17 10.26
CA VAL A 35 5.82 18.11 9.13
C VAL A 35 5.59 19.55 9.63
N SER A 36 4.76 19.75 10.66
CA SER A 36 4.50 21.08 11.22
C SER A 36 5.73 21.69 11.91
N ASP A 37 6.52 20.89 12.62
CA ASP A 37 7.72 21.35 13.31
C ASP A 37 8.91 21.59 12.36
N ASP A 38 9.00 20.85 11.25
CA ASP A 38 10.05 20.95 10.23
C ASP A 38 9.52 20.65 8.81
N PRO A 39 8.89 21.64 8.15
CA PRO A 39 8.17 21.44 6.89
C PRO A 39 9.09 21.24 5.68
N GLU A 40 10.37 21.56 5.80
CA GLU A 40 11.34 21.46 4.70
C GLU A 40 11.96 20.06 4.58
N ASN A 41 11.58 19.12 5.45
CA ASN A 41 12.12 17.77 5.42
C ASN A 41 11.23 16.83 4.56
N PRO A 42 11.69 16.42 3.37
CA PRO A 42 10.90 15.57 2.49
C PRO A 42 10.57 14.19 3.10
N GLU A 43 11.40 13.64 3.98
CA GLU A 43 11.10 12.34 4.60
C GLU A 43 9.81 12.36 5.43
N TYR A 44 9.51 13.47 6.11
CA TYR A 44 8.31 13.59 6.94
C TYR A 44 7.05 13.64 6.09
N HIS A 45 7.09 14.39 4.98
CA HIS A 45 6.00 14.40 3.99
C HIS A 45 5.77 13.01 3.40
N LEU A 46 6.85 12.30 3.04
CA LEU A 46 6.75 10.96 2.48
C LEU A 46 6.18 9.93 3.47
N ASN A 47 6.57 9.99 4.74
CA ASN A 47 6.01 9.13 5.77
C ASN A 47 4.54 9.45 6.05
N LEU A 48 4.15 10.73 6.03
CA LEU A 48 2.75 11.15 6.11
C LEU A 48 1.94 10.62 4.91
N THR A 49 2.47 10.71 3.68
CA THR A 49 1.85 10.11 2.48
C THR A 49 1.63 8.61 2.66
N ARG A 50 2.64 7.88 3.16
CA ARG A 50 2.55 6.43 3.40
C ARG A 50 1.48 6.08 4.43
N ALA A 51 1.34 6.88 5.49
CA ALA A 51 0.31 6.69 6.51
C ALA A 51 -1.10 6.92 5.95
N TYR A 52 -1.33 8.04 5.26
CA TYR A 52 -2.62 8.32 4.62
C TYR A 52 -2.99 7.25 3.58
N THR A 53 -2.03 6.83 2.76
CA THR A 53 -2.23 5.80 1.73
C THR A 53 -2.61 4.46 2.36
N ARG A 54 -1.94 4.04 3.44
CA ARG A 54 -2.28 2.80 4.15
C ARG A 54 -3.64 2.88 4.84
N GLY A 55 -4.06 4.08 5.28
CA GLY A 55 -5.39 4.35 5.84
C GLY A 55 -6.51 4.51 4.81
N GLY A 56 -6.19 4.53 3.50
CA GLY A 56 -7.17 4.73 2.42
C GLY A 56 -7.59 6.19 2.19
N ASP A 57 -6.95 7.16 2.83
CA ASP A 57 -7.20 8.59 2.60
C ASP A 57 -6.30 9.11 1.46
N TYR A 58 -6.70 8.79 0.22
CA TYR A 58 -5.90 9.11 -0.96
C TYR A 58 -5.84 10.62 -1.25
N ASP A 59 -6.86 11.37 -0.90
CA ASP A 59 -6.89 12.82 -1.11
C ASP A 59 -5.80 13.50 -0.26
N GLN A 60 -5.72 13.15 1.03
CA GLN A 60 -4.66 13.66 1.91
C GLN A 60 -3.29 13.07 1.55
N ALA A 61 -3.23 11.82 1.08
CA ALA A 61 -1.98 11.22 0.62
C ALA A 61 -1.38 12.02 -0.56
N MET A 62 -2.20 12.39 -1.55
CA MET A 62 -1.75 13.17 -2.70
C MET A 62 -1.32 14.58 -2.31
N ALA A 63 -2.03 15.21 -1.37
CA ALA A 63 -1.62 16.52 -0.83
C ALA A 63 -0.27 16.45 -0.12
N ALA A 64 -0.06 15.46 0.75
CA ALA A 64 1.22 15.23 1.43
C ALA A 64 2.35 14.90 0.43
N LEU A 65 2.03 14.13 -0.62
CA LEU A 65 3.00 13.80 -1.67
C LEU A 65 3.41 15.05 -2.47
N GLY A 66 2.49 16.00 -2.68
CA GLY A 66 2.81 17.31 -3.22
C GLY A 66 3.83 18.07 -2.36
N GLY A 67 3.71 18.01 -1.03
CA GLY A 67 4.69 18.57 -0.09
C GLY A 67 6.06 17.92 -0.19
N TYR A 68 6.10 16.59 -0.35
CA TYR A 68 7.33 15.85 -0.64
C TYR A 68 8.01 16.35 -1.93
N LEU A 69 7.24 16.49 -3.02
CA LEU A 69 7.79 16.93 -4.32
C LEU A 69 8.26 18.38 -4.32
N GLN A 70 7.71 19.24 -3.45
CA GLN A 70 8.18 20.63 -3.30
C GLN A 70 9.53 20.72 -2.57
N THR A 71 9.82 19.77 -1.69
CA THR A 71 10.99 19.79 -0.80
C THR A 71 12.11 18.84 -1.28
N GLU A 72 11.77 17.80 -2.03
CA GLU A 72 12.71 16.90 -2.69
C GLU A 72 13.02 17.38 -4.11
N THR A 73 14.14 18.08 -4.29
CA THR A 73 14.45 18.78 -5.54
C THR A 73 15.23 17.96 -6.56
N GLU A 74 15.80 16.80 -6.21
CA GLU A 74 16.65 16.03 -7.14
C GLU A 74 16.59 14.51 -6.92
N GLY A 75 16.20 13.76 -7.95
CA GLY A 75 16.50 12.33 -8.04
C GLY A 75 15.41 11.46 -8.70
N ASP A 76 15.78 10.21 -9.02
CA ASP A 76 14.90 9.19 -9.62
C ASP A 76 13.60 8.99 -8.82
N VAL A 77 13.61 9.26 -7.51
CA VAL A 77 12.46 9.10 -6.63
C VAL A 77 11.40 10.18 -6.86
N ALA A 78 11.79 11.44 -7.04
CA ALA A 78 10.87 12.53 -7.33
C ALA A 78 10.19 12.31 -8.68
N ALA A 79 10.97 12.02 -9.73
CA ALA A 79 10.44 11.70 -11.07
C ALA A 79 9.43 10.54 -11.05
N ARG A 80 9.66 9.52 -10.23
CA ARG A 80 8.70 8.40 -10.07
C ARG A 80 7.38 8.85 -9.45
N TYR A 81 7.41 9.78 -8.49
CA TYR A 81 6.20 10.30 -7.87
C TYR A 81 5.50 11.33 -8.76
N GLU A 82 6.24 12.13 -9.53
CA GLU A 82 5.67 12.99 -10.59
C GLU A 82 4.87 12.16 -11.61
N GLN A 83 5.38 10.99 -11.99
CA GLN A 83 4.67 10.09 -12.90
C GLN A 83 3.30 9.63 -12.35
N LEU A 84 3.08 9.60 -11.03
CA LEU A 84 1.77 9.29 -10.45
C LEU A 84 0.71 10.36 -10.75
N PHE A 85 1.15 11.60 -10.98
CA PHE A 85 0.26 12.70 -11.36
C PHE A 85 0.04 12.79 -12.87
N SER A 86 0.66 11.91 -13.65
CA SER A 86 0.43 11.82 -15.09
C SER A 86 -0.93 11.20 -15.38
N THR A 87 -1.57 11.62 -16.47
CA THR A 87 -2.85 11.05 -16.93
C THR A 87 -2.67 9.76 -17.75
N GLY A 88 -1.43 9.43 -18.13
CA GLY A 88 -1.11 8.24 -18.90
C GLY A 88 -0.79 7.04 -18.03
N LEU A 89 -1.27 5.86 -18.45
CA LEU A 89 -0.92 4.59 -17.81
C LEU A 89 0.58 4.30 -17.97
N ASP A 90 1.20 3.80 -16.92
CA ASP A 90 2.53 3.21 -17.01
C ASP A 90 2.49 1.81 -17.65
N ASP A 91 3.67 1.28 -17.99
CA ASP A 91 3.76 -0.03 -18.65
C ASP A 91 3.22 -1.17 -17.78
N VAL A 92 3.36 -1.09 -16.45
CA VAL A 92 2.83 -2.09 -15.51
C VAL A 92 1.31 -2.03 -15.51
N GLU A 93 0.73 -0.83 -15.42
CA GLU A 93 -0.72 -0.61 -15.46
C GLU A 93 -1.34 -1.09 -16.77
N SER A 94 -0.68 -0.82 -17.90
CA SER A 94 -1.14 -1.26 -19.22
C SER A 94 -1.17 -2.79 -19.30
N ASN A 95 -0.08 -3.45 -18.89
CA ASN A 95 -0.01 -4.92 -18.84
C ASN A 95 -1.03 -5.50 -17.85
N LEU A 96 -1.23 -4.84 -16.71
CA LEU A 96 -2.15 -5.26 -15.66
C LEU A 96 -3.59 -5.26 -16.17
N ILE A 97 -4.05 -4.16 -16.76
CA ILE A 97 -5.41 -4.05 -17.30
C ILE A 97 -5.63 -5.05 -18.42
N GLU A 98 -4.67 -5.21 -19.34
CA GLU A 98 -4.80 -6.17 -20.44
C GLU A 98 -4.87 -7.61 -19.92
N GLY A 99 -3.96 -8.02 -19.04
CA GLY A 99 -3.93 -9.37 -18.50
C GLY A 99 -5.13 -9.70 -17.63
N MET A 100 -5.65 -8.73 -16.85
CA MET A 100 -6.87 -8.92 -16.07
C MET A 100 -8.10 -9.10 -16.96
N LYS A 101 -8.19 -8.37 -18.07
CA LYS A 101 -9.26 -8.58 -19.08
C LYS A 101 -9.18 -9.96 -19.72
N GLN A 102 -7.98 -10.46 -20.03
CA GLN A 102 -7.80 -11.81 -20.58
C GLN A 102 -8.16 -12.93 -19.59
N LEU A 103 -8.12 -12.63 -18.29
CA LEU A 103 -8.48 -13.54 -17.21
C LEU A 103 -9.93 -13.35 -16.72
N ASP A 104 -10.71 -12.50 -17.40
CA ASP A 104 -12.10 -12.18 -17.08
C ASP A 104 -12.33 -11.62 -15.66
N LEU A 105 -11.36 -10.85 -15.12
CA LEU A 105 -11.55 -10.12 -13.86
C LEU A 105 -12.46 -8.90 -14.06
N ASP A 106 -13.27 -8.61 -13.04
CA ASP A 106 -14.25 -7.53 -13.10
C ASP A 106 -13.62 -6.13 -12.86
N LEU A 107 -14.41 -5.09 -13.11
CA LEU A 107 -13.95 -3.70 -12.98
C LEU A 107 -13.55 -3.33 -11.54
N PRO A 108 -14.30 -3.71 -10.48
CA PRO A 108 -13.86 -3.53 -9.10
C PRO A 108 -12.48 -4.14 -8.82
N GLN A 109 -12.24 -5.38 -9.25
CA GLN A 109 -10.96 -6.07 -9.08
C GLN A 109 -9.83 -5.35 -9.82
N ILE A 110 -10.07 -4.91 -11.07
CA ILE A 110 -9.10 -4.10 -11.84
C ILE A 110 -8.76 -2.81 -11.09
N GLY A 111 -9.77 -2.12 -10.57
CA GLY A 111 -9.59 -0.92 -9.76
C GLY A 111 -8.70 -1.18 -8.54
N LYS A 112 -8.95 -2.28 -7.81
CA LYS A 112 -8.13 -2.68 -6.66
C LYS A 112 -6.70 -3.08 -7.02
N ALA A 113 -6.47 -3.64 -8.21
CA ALA A 113 -5.12 -3.96 -8.67
C ALA A 113 -4.31 -2.70 -8.98
N ILE A 114 -4.94 -1.69 -9.63
CA ILE A 114 -4.32 -0.39 -9.89
C ILE A 114 -4.05 0.34 -8.56
N GLN A 115 -5.01 0.32 -7.64
CA GLN A 115 -4.83 0.85 -6.28
C GLN A 115 -3.64 0.17 -5.58
N MET A 116 -3.55 -1.16 -5.63
CA MET A 116 -2.42 -1.89 -5.04
C MET A 116 -1.07 -1.50 -5.65
N TRP A 117 -1.03 -1.25 -6.97
CA TRP A 117 0.18 -0.78 -7.63
C TRP A 117 0.60 0.61 -7.17
N LEU A 118 -0.35 1.55 -7.08
CA LEU A 118 -0.15 2.88 -6.53
C LEU A 118 0.39 2.81 -5.09
N GLU A 119 -0.28 2.02 -4.24
CA GLU A 119 0.12 1.86 -2.84
C GLU A 119 1.52 1.25 -2.72
N TYR A 120 1.87 0.29 -3.58
CA TYR A 120 3.21 -0.30 -3.60
C TYR A 120 4.28 0.76 -3.88
N ARG A 121 4.08 1.58 -4.90
CA ARG A 121 5.00 2.66 -5.30
C ARG A 121 5.19 3.69 -4.18
N ILE A 122 4.17 3.94 -3.38
CA ILE A 122 4.24 4.82 -2.21
C ILE A 122 4.95 4.11 -1.04
N ALA A 123 4.56 2.87 -0.74
CA ALA A 123 5.06 2.10 0.41
C ALA A 123 6.57 1.83 0.35
N ILE A 124 7.14 1.65 -0.85
CA ILE A 124 8.59 1.46 -1.00
C ILE A 124 9.41 2.70 -0.61
N GLY A 125 8.77 3.87 -0.47
CA GLY A 125 9.42 5.13 -0.12
C GLY A 125 10.59 5.43 -1.06
N ARG A 126 11.73 5.90 -0.56
CA ARG A 126 12.88 6.26 -1.41
C ARG A 126 13.62 5.07 -2.05
N ARG A 127 13.22 3.82 -1.79
CA ARG A 127 13.86 2.66 -2.42
C ARG A 127 13.67 2.74 -3.94
N PRO A 128 14.70 2.42 -4.75
CA PRO A 128 14.60 2.48 -6.20
C PRO A 128 13.55 1.48 -6.71
N LEU A 129 12.71 1.92 -7.65
CA LEU A 129 11.77 1.06 -8.34
C LEU A 129 12.29 0.78 -9.75
N ARG A 130 12.49 -0.50 -10.06
CA ARG A 130 12.87 -0.93 -11.41
C ARG A 130 11.84 -1.92 -11.95
N THR A 131 11.32 -1.61 -13.12
CA THR A 131 10.29 -2.41 -13.81
C THR A 131 10.77 -2.93 -15.17
N PRO A 132 11.98 -3.53 -15.29
CA PRO A 132 12.53 -3.93 -16.59
C PRO A 132 11.69 -5.01 -17.30
N LYS A 133 10.85 -5.74 -16.56
CA LYS A 133 9.82 -6.64 -17.10
C LYS A 133 8.46 -6.24 -16.49
N PRO A 134 7.71 -5.31 -17.12
CA PRO A 134 6.42 -4.84 -16.61
C PRO A 134 5.40 -5.97 -16.43
N SER A 135 5.39 -6.96 -17.32
CA SER A 135 4.49 -8.12 -17.23
C SER A 135 4.69 -8.97 -15.97
N LEU A 136 5.90 -8.98 -15.39
CA LEU A 136 6.17 -9.66 -14.12
C LEU A 136 5.50 -8.96 -12.94
N TRP A 137 5.55 -7.63 -12.91
CA TRP A 137 4.87 -6.83 -11.90
C TRP A 137 3.36 -6.98 -12.03
N ALA A 138 2.84 -6.82 -13.25
CA ALA A 138 1.42 -7.00 -13.54
C ALA A 138 0.91 -8.39 -13.13
N GLY A 139 1.59 -9.47 -13.53
CA GLY A 139 1.19 -10.82 -13.16
C GLY A 139 1.24 -11.08 -11.66
N ALA A 140 2.20 -10.50 -10.93
CA ALA A 140 2.26 -10.61 -9.48
C ALA A 140 1.15 -9.83 -8.76
N LEU A 141 0.78 -8.65 -9.26
CA LEU A 141 -0.36 -7.87 -8.76
C LEU A 141 -1.68 -8.62 -9.00
N VAL A 142 -1.89 -9.19 -10.20
CA VAL A 142 -3.06 -10.04 -10.46
C VAL A 142 -3.09 -11.23 -9.50
N TYR A 143 -1.95 -11.89 -9.30
CA TYR A 143 -1.87 -13.01 -8.37
C TYR A 143 -2.20 -12.59 -6.93
N ALA A 144 -1.80 -11.39 -6.51
CA ALA A 144 -2.19 -10.84 -5.21
C ALA A 144 -3.70 -10.62 -5.11
N ILE A 145 -4.34 -10.01 -6.12
CA ILE A 145 -5.80 -9.82 -6.17
C ILE A 145 -6.55 -11.15 -6.10
N VAL A 146 -6.09 -12.15 -6.87
CA VAL A 146 -6.64 -13.52 -6.85
C VAL A 146 -6.56 -14.12 -5.44
N LYS A 147 -5.45 -13.91 -4.73
CA LYS A 147 -5.25 -14.44 -3.38
C LYS A 147 -6.03 -13.70 -2.31
N VAL A 148 -6.12 -12.38 -2.39
CA VAL A 148 -6.91 -11.56 -1.46
C VAL A 148 -8.40 -11.91 -1.58
N ASN A 149 -8.89 -12.12 -2.81
CA ASN A 149 -10.31 -12.33 -3.11
C ASN A 149 -10.72 -13.81 -3.24
N PHE A 150 -9.79 -14.75 -3.00
CA PHE A 150 -10.03 -16.20 -3.12
C PHE A 150 -10.59 -16.64 -4.50
N LEU A 151 -10.15 -15.99 -5.58
CA LEU A 151 -10.64 -16.29 -6.93
C LEU A 151 -10.11 -17.64 -7.45
N GLU A 152 -10.92 -18.33 -8.24
CA GLU A 152 -10.59 -19.62 -8.85
C GLU A 152 -9.71 -19.48 -10.11
N ILE A 153 -8.65 -18.68 -10.02
CA ILE A 153 -7.69 -18.48 -11.12
C ILE A 153 -6.38 -19.20 -10.78
N GLY A 154 -6.02 -20.17 -11.61
CA GLY A 154 -4.82 -20.98 -11.45
C GLY A 154 -3.54 -20.18 -11.71
N ARG A 155 -2.48 -20.51 -10.97
CA ARG A 155 -1.15 -19.89 -11.16
C ARG A 155 -0.65 -20.08 -12.60
N SER A 156 -0.87 -21.26 -13.19
CA SER A 156 -0.47 -21.57 -14.57
C SER A 156 -1.15 -20.66 -15.60
N GLN A 157 -2.41 -20.28 -15.39
CA GLN A 157 -3.14 -19.36 -16.27
C GLN A 157 -2.49 -17.97 -16.24
N ILE A 158 -2.20 -17.45 -15.05
CA ILE A 158 -1.53 -16.14 -14.88
C ILE A 158 -0.16 -16.18 -15.54
N VAL A 159 0.62 -17.22 -15.29
CA VAL A 159 1.96 -17.38 -15.89
C VAL A 159 1.90 -17.39 -17.42
N ALA A 160 0.90 -18.05 -18.00
CA ALA A 160 0.68 -18.09 -19.45
C ALA A 160 0.31 -16.71 -20.01
N VAL A 161 -0.65 -16.00 -19.39
CA VAL A 161 -1.12 -14.68 -19.83
C VAL A 161 0.02 -13.65 -19.84
N PHE A 162 0.86 -13.64 -18.80
CA PHE A 162 1.91 -12.63 -18.66
C PHE A 162 3.27 -13.03 -19.27
N GLY A 163 3.40 -14.26 -19.79
CA GLY A 163 4.66 -14.76 -20.37
C GLY A 163 5.81 -14.75 -19.37
N ILE A 164 5.55 -15.19 -18.14
CA ILE A 164 6.52 -15.21 -17.02
C ILE A 164 6.82 -16.64 -16.58
N SER A 165 7.60 -16.83 -15.51
CA SER A 165 7.81 -18.14 -14.89
C SER A 165 7.08 -18.21 -13.54
N GLU A 166 6.68 -19.41 -13.12
CA GLU A 166 6.10 -19.61 -11.79
C GLU A 166 7.03 -19.16 -10.66
N ARG A 167 8.33 -19.40 -10.82
CA ARG A 167 9.35 -18.99 -9.85
C ARG A 167 9.38 -17.48 -9.69
N SER A 168 9.53 -16.75 -10.80
CA SER A 168 9.57 -15.28 -10.78
C SER A 168 8.27 -14.69 -10.25
N LEU A 169 7.12 -15.30 -10.59
CA LEU A 169 5.82 -14.89 -10.08
C LEU A 169 5.76 -15.01 -8.56
N LYS A 170 6.19 -16.15 -8.00
CA LYS A 170 6.22 -16.38 -6.55
C LYS A 170 7.13 -15.38 -5.83
N GLU A 171 8.35 -15.18 -6.34
CA GLU A 171 9.32 -14.26 -5.74
C GLU A 171 8.78 -12.81 -5.73
N LYS A 172 8.22 -12.36 -6.86
CA LYS A 172 7.66 -11.01 -6.97
C LYS A 172 6.38 -10.82 -6.14
N TYR A 173 5.52 -11.83 -6.10
CA TYR A 173 4.34 -11.82 -5.25
C TYR A 173 4.71 -11.69 -3.76
N GLN A 174 5.73 -12.42 -3.30
CA GLN A 174 6.21 -12.34 -1.93
C GLN A 174 6.72 -10.94 -1.58
N GLU A 175 7.46 -10.30 -2.49
CA GLU A 175 7.92 -8.91 -2.31
C GLU A 175 6.75 -7.91 -2.16
N ILE A 176 5.67 -8.10 -2.93
CA ILE A 176 4.45 -7.28 -2.80
C ILE A 176 3.77 -7.52 -1.46
N VAL A 177 3.61 -8.78 -1.07
CA VAL A 177 3.00 -9.17 0.23
C VAL A 177 3.76 -8.56 1.39
N GLU A 178 5.09 -8.67 1.41
CA GLU A 178 5.94 -8.13 2.49
C GLU A 178 5.93 -6.59 2.51
N THR A 179 5.93 -5.95 1.34
CA THR A 179 5.98 -4.48 1.27
C THR A 179 4.66 -3.84 1.70
N LEU A 180 3.54 -4.42 1.30
CA LEU A 180 2.22 -3.89 1.61
C LEU A 180 1.63 -4.46 2.89
N ASP A 181 2.28 -5.48 3.46
CA ASP A 181 1.77 -6.30 4.56
C ASP A 181 0.37 -6.85 4.23
N LEU A 182 0.29 -7.54 3.08
CA LEU A 182 -0.96 -8.08 2.56
C LEU A 182 -1.41 -9.29 3.37
N MET A 183 -2.69 -9.31 3.72
CA MET A 183 -3.36 -10.48 4.30
C MET A 183 -4.41 -11.06 3.34
N PRO A 184 -4.75 -12.36 3.47
CA PRO A 184 -5.97 -12.88 2.85
C PRO A 184 -7.17 -12.04 3.28
N ALA A 185 -8.06 -11.70 2.35
CA ALA A 185 -9.20 -10.81 2.61
C ALA A 185 -8.83 -9.41 3.14
N ASP A 186 -7.63 -8.91 2.83
CA ASP A 186 -7.24 -7.52 3.14
C ASP A 186 -8.32 -6.52 2.69
N TYR A 187 -8.87 -5.77 3.65
CA TYR A 187 -9.98 -4.83 3.45
C TYR A 187 -9.70 -3.79 2.35
N ARG A 188 -8.43 -3.46 2.08
CA ARG A 188 -8.07 -2.49 1.05
C ARG A 188 -8.38 -2.98 -0.36
N TYR A 189 -8.27 -4.30 -0.60
CA TYR A 189 -8.32 -4.88 -1.94
C TYR A 189 -9.35 -6.00 -2.10
N PHE A 190 -10.02 -6.40 -1.02
CA PHE A 190 -11.16 -7.31 -1.08
C PHE A 190 -12.36 -6.62 -1.76
N THR A 191 -13.03 -7.34 -2.65
CA THR A 191 -14.16 -6.84 -3.45
C THR A 191 -15.43 -7.67 -3.29
N GLY A 192 -15.39 -8.73 -2.48
CA GLY A 192 -16.60 -9.49 -2.15
C GLY A 192 -17.53 -8.69 -1.22
N GLU A 193 -18.82 -9.06 -1.21
CA GLU A 193 -19.83 -8.37 -0.40
C GLU A 193 -19.64 -8.59 1.11
N GLU A 194 -19.26 -9.80 1.51
CA GLU A 194 -19.01 -10.16 2.91
C GLU A 194 -17.51 -10.49 3.08
N ASN A 195 -16.79 -9.69 3.88
CA ASN A 195 -15.40 -9.97 4.15
C ASN A 195 -15.30 -11.12 5.16
N PRO A 196 -14.59 -12.23 4.85
CA PRO A 196 -14.42 -13.35 5.78
C PRO A 196 -13.83 -12.97 7.14
N LEU A 197 -13.07 -11.87 7.20
CA LEU A 197 -12.47 -11.36 8.43
C LEU A 197 -13.49 -10.71 9.38
N ASP A 198 -14.65 -10.26 8.89
CA ASP A 198 -15.66 -9.60 9.73
C ASP A 198 -16.11 -10.50 10.88
N LYS A 199 -16.32 -11.79 10.59
CA LYS A 199 -16.68 -12.79 11.62
C LYS A 199 -15.57 -13.01 12.64
N LEU A 200 -14.31 -12.88 12.23
CA LEU A 200 -13.16 -13.00 13.14
C LEU A 200 -13.07 -11.77 14.05
N VAL A 201 -13.32 -10.58 13.51
CA VAL A 201 -13.37 -9.33 14.28
C VAL A 201 -14.50 -9.38 15.31
N GLU A 202 -15.70 -9.80 14.91
CA GLU A 202 -16.83 -9.99 15.82
C GLU A 202 -16.50 -10.99 16.93
N ALA A 203 -15.90 -12.13 16.59
CA ALA A 203 -15.49 -13.14 17.57
C ALA A 203 -14.44 -12.59 18.55
N ALA A 204 -13.46 -11.83 18.07
CA ALA A 204 -12.44 -11.21 18.92
C ALA A 204 -13.04 -10.18 19.88
N GLN A 205 -13.97 -9.35 19.42
CA GLN A 205 -14.68 -8.37 20.25
C GLN A 205 -15.52 -9.05 21.33
N LEU A 206 -16.22 -10.14 21.00
CA LEU A 206 -16.97 -10.93 21.98
C LEU A 206 -16.07 -11.54 23.05
N LEU A 207 -14.91 -12.08 22.67
CA LEU A 207 -13.93 -12.60 23.62
C LEU A 207 -13.39 -11.51 24.54
N GLU A 208 -13.06 -10.34 24.01
CA GLU A 208 -12.57 -9.19 24.81
C GLU A 208 -13.66 -8.65 25.77
N GLN A 209 -14.93 -8.70 25.37
CA GLN A 209 -16.03 -8.37 26.26
C GLN A 209 -16.16 -9.39 27.39
N LEU A 210 -16.10 -10.69 27.08
CA LEU A 210 -16.16 -11.76 28.09
C LEU A 210 -15.00 -11.64 29.09
N ASP A 211 -13.77 -11.45 28.60
CA ASP A 211 -12.59 -11.28 29.46
C ASP A 211 -12.72 -10.08 30.40
N ARG A 212 -13.30 -8.96 29.94
CA ARG A 212 -13.60 -7.82 30.82
C ARG A 212 -14.60 -8.17 31.92
N HIS A 213 -15.68 -8.88 31.59
CA HIS A 213 -16.64 -9.33 32.60
C HIS A 213 -15.99 -10.25 33.64
N PHE A 214 -15.11 -11.17 33.22
CA PHE A 214 -14.37 -12.05 34.14
C PHE A 214 -13.33 -11.34 35.02
N GLN A 215 -12.84 -10.17 34.62
CA GLN A 215 -11.93 -9.37 35.44
C GLN A 215 -12.66 -8.44 36.42
N GLU A 216 -13.95 -8.19 36.21
CA GLU A 216 -14.79 -7.34 37.05
C GLU A 216 -15.54 -8.13 38.16
N ASP A 217 -15.65 -9.46 38.04
CA ASP A 217 -16.21 -10.41 39.04
C ASP A 217 -15.14 -10.96 40.01
#